data_AF-A0A971NJ18-F1
#
_entry.id   AF-A0A971NJ18-F1
#
_cell.length_a   1.000
_cell.length_b   1.000
_cell.length_c   1.000
_cell.angle_alpha   90.00
_cell.angle_beta   90.00
_cell.angle_gamma   90.00
#
_symmetry.space_group_name_H-M   'P 1'
#
loop_
_entity.id
_entity.type
_entity.pdbx_description
1 polymer ?
#
loop_
_entity_poly.entity_id
_entity_poly.type
_entity_poly.pdbx_seq_one_letter_code
_entity_poly.pdbx_strand_id
1 'polypeptide(L)'
;MLQTSILGKVYNIWLESGIFSILQTIYRTFSRSFTNSTIVHFFVRDSHVERSYADSLFALIFKAVLNFIVEIIHRISMAIARAAHGGFFAEFARRYLRTSFFINYETFLGGFLCLMFIIPHSYWSNSYALIAAVGLFVLLIIMMGVGTRQKFHLYEMGFPLTVFAIVCVFSLAFSYDKSDSLRVLLFYFTAFLFVYIITADITSKERLMKLCGFIYLAVIITSLYAIYQRFVGVAVSESLTDLAT
;
A
#
# COMPACT_ATOMS: atom_id res chain seq x y z
N MET A 1 11.54 -4.70 -33.55
CA MET A 1 11.91 -6.10 -33.24
C MET A 1 10.82 -6.92 -32.54
N LEU A 2 9.74 -6.33 -31.99
CA LEU A 2 8.64 -7.12 -31.38
C LEU A 2 7.54 -7.59 -32.36
N GLN A 3 7.41 -6.97 -33.54
CA GLN A 3 6.35 -7.31 -34.52
C GLN A 3 6.44 -8.72 -35.14
N THR A 4 7.63 -9.33 -35.16
CA THR A 4 7.84 -10.68 -35.72
C THR A 4 7.79 -11.79 -34.66
N SER A 5 7.76 -11.44 -33.37
CA SER A 5 7.65 -12.40 -32.27
C SER A 5 6.21 -12.91 -32.11
N ILE A 6 6.06 -14.15 -31.65
CA ILE A 6 4.74 -14.76 -31.32
C ILE A 6 3.97 -13.85 -30.36
N LEU A 7 4.66 -13.23 -29.39
CA LEU A 7 4.05 -12.27 -28.47
C LEU A 7 3.51 -11.03 -29.18
N GLY A 8 4.21 -10.53 -30.19
CA GLY A 8 3.77 -9.38 -30.98
C GLY A 8 2.57 -9.69 -31.86
N LYS A 9 2.50 -10.90 -32.42
CA LYS A 9 1.33 -11.37 -33.18
C LYS A 9 0.10 -11.51 -32.29
N VAL A 10 0.25 -12.12 -31.10
CA VAL A 10 -0.85 -12.24 -30.12
C VAL A 10 -1.29 -10.86 -29.64
N TYR A 11 -0.36 -9.93 -29.41
CA TYR A 11 -0.68 -8.56 -29.04
C TYR A 11 -1.46 -7.81 -30.14
N ASN A 12 -1.08 -7.97 -31.40
CA ASN A 12 -1.81 -7.39 -32.53
C ASN A 12 -3.22 -7.99 -32.67
N ILE A 13 -3.36 -9.31 -32.52
CA ILE A 13 -4.68 -9.98 -32.53
C ILE A 13 -5.56 -9.45 -31.39
N TRP A 14 -4.98 -9.19 -30.22
CA TRP A 14 -5.70 -8.60 -29.11
C TRP A 14 -6.14 -7.15 -29.40
N LEU A 15 -5.27 -6.33 -30.00
CA LEU A 15 -5.60 -4.95 -30.39
C LEU A 15 -6.70 -4.88 -31.47
N GLU A 16 -6.74 -5.86 -32.38
CA GLU A 16 -7.77 -5.95 -33.43
C GLU A 16 -9.05 -6.68 -32.95
N SER A 17 -9.05 -7.23 -31.74
CA SER A 17 -10.19 -7.95 -31.19
C SER A 17 -11.38 -7.04 -30.90
N GLY A 18 -12.59 -7.51 -31.22
CA GLY A 18 -13.83 -6.85 -30.84
C GLY A 18 -13.97 -6.63 -29.33
N ILE A 19 -13.36 -7.51 -28.51
CA ILE A 19 -13.33 -7.37 -27.05
C ILE A 19 -12.54 -6.12 -26.65
N PHE A 20 -11.40 -5.86 -27.27
CA PHE A 20 -10.61 -4.66 -27.01
C PHE A 20 -11.35 -3.39 -27.44
N SER A 21 -12.04 -3.43 -28.58
CA SER A 21 -12.88 -2.30 -29.03
C SER A 21 -14.03 -2.00 -28.06
N ILE A 22 -14.70 -3.02 -27.53
CA ILE A 22 -15.74 -2.86 -26.50
C ILE A 22 -15.14 -2.26 -25.23
N LEU A 23 -14.03 -2.82 -24.72
CA LEU A 23 -13.34 -2.30 -23.55
C LEU A 23 -12.89 -0.85 -23.73
N GLN A 24 -12.37 -0.50 -24.91
CA GLN A 24 -11.95 0.86 -25.23
C GLN A 24 -13.14 1.82 -25.28
N THR A 25 -14.28 1.38 -25.79
CA THR A 25 -15.52 2.17 -25.84
C THR A 25 -16.05 2.42 -24.43
N ILE A 26 -16.08 1.39 -23.58
CA ILE A 26 -16.43 1.51 -22.16
C ILE A 26 -15.47 2.48 -21.47
N TYR A 27 -14.16 2.28 -21.63
CA TYR A 27 -13.14 3.15 -21.05
C TYR A 27 -13.31 4.62 -21.46
N ARG A 28 -13.51 4.90 -22.75
CA ARG A 28 -13.70 6.27 -23.25
C ARG A 28 -14.98 6.90 -22.69
N THR A 29 -16.06 6.12 -22.61
CA THR A 29 -17.35 6.59 -22.08
C THR A 29 -17.25 6.91 -20.60
N PHE A 30 -16.64 6.02 -19.81
CA PHE A 30 -16.36 6.27 -18.40
C PHE A 30 -15.39 7.44 -18.21
N SER A 31 -14.31 7.51 -18.97
CA SER A 31 -13.33 8.59 -18.87
C SER A 31 -13.95 9.97 -19.14
N ARG A 32 -14.77 10.09 -20.21
CA ARG A 32 -15.50 11.33 -20.50
C ARG A 32 -16.53 11.68 -19.42
N SER A 33 -17.27 10.67 -18.95
CA SER A 33 -18.25 10.86 -17.87
C SER A 33 -17.57 11.27 -16.57
N PHE A 34 -16.38 10.75 -16.28
CA PHE A 34 -15.60 11.08 -15.10
C PHE A 34 -15.10 12.54 -15.15
N THR A 35 -14.58 12.99 -16.29
CA THR A 35 -14.13 14.38 -16.47
C THR A 35 -15.27 15.38 -16.35
N ASN A 36 -16.45 15.06 -16.85
CA ASN A 36 -17.60 15.97 -16.84
C ASN A 36 -18.53 15.79 -15.63
N SER A 37 -18.24 14.84 -14.73
CA SER A 37 -19.11 14.55 -13.60
C SER A 37 -18.97 15.63 -12.51
N THR A 38 -20.10 16.26 -12.18
CA THR A 38 -20.19 17.21 -11.07
C THR A 38 -19.89 16.55 -9.73
N ILE A 39 -20.20 15.25 -9.58
CA ILE A 39 -19.89 14.48 -8.37
C ILE A 39 -18.38 14.34 -8.21
N VAL A 40 -17.67 14.00 -9.30
CA VAL A 40 -16.20 13.92 -9.28
C VAL A 40 -15.61 15.28 -8.95
N HIS A 41 -16.09 16.35 -9.58
CA HIS A 41 -15.65 17.71 -9.26
C HIS A 41 -15.94 18.13 -7.82
N PHE A 42 -17.04 17.67 -7.22
CA PHE A 42 -17.34 17.92 -5.82
C PHE A 42 -16.32 17.26 -4.88
N PHE A 43 -15.93 16.00 -5.16
CA PHE A 43 -14.94 15.29 -4.35
C PHE A 43 -13.49 15.72 -4.62
N VAL A 44 -13.17 16.15 -5.85
CA VAL A 44 -11.81 16.58 -6.25
C VAL A 44 -11.56 18.05 -5.91
N ARG A 45 -12.60 18.84 -5.63
CA ARG A 45 -12.48 20.24 -5.23
C ARG A 45 -11.62 20.36 -3.97
N ASP A 46 -10.68 21.30 -3.98
CA ASP A 46 -9.88 21.65 -2.80
C ASP A 46 -10.78 21.92 -1.60
N SER A 47 -10.60 21.12 -0.55
CA SER A 47 -11.43 21.24 0.64
C SER A 47 -10.98 22.48 1.44
N HIS A 48 -11.94 23.37 1.73
CA HIS A 48 -11.66 24.54 2.56
C HIS A 48 -11.16 24.13 3.97
N VAL A 49 -11.62 22.97 4.45
CA VAL A 49 -11.22 22.40 5.74
C VAL A 49 -9.73 22.06 5.76
N GLU A 50 -9.19 21.47 4.70
CA GLU A 50 -7.77 21.13 4.62
C GLU A 50 -6.89 22.36 4.56
N ARG A 51 -7.32 23.40 3.85
CA ARG A 51 -6.62 24.69 3.82
C ARG A 51 -6.61 25.36 5.21
N SER A 52 -7.77 25.38 5.88
CA SER A 52 -7.87 25.93 7.24
C SER A 52 -7.10 25.09 8.27
N TYR A 53 -7.03 23.77 8.07
CA TYR A 53 -6.25 22.88 8.91
C TYR A 53 -4.75 23.16 8.73
N ALA A 54 -4.26 23.32 7.50
CA ALA A 54 -2.84 23.57 7.23
C ALA A 54 -2.30 24.81 7.97
N ASP A 55 -3.14 25.85 8.12
CA ASP A 55 -2.79 27.09 8.83
C ASP A 55 -3.03 27.02 10.35
N SER A 56 -3.61 25.93 10.86
CA SER A 56 -3.94 25.79 12.28
C SER A 56 -2.70 25.48 13.14
N LEU A 57 -2.66 26.04 14.35
CA LEU A 57 -1.64 25.70 15.37
C LEU A 57 -1.60 24.20 15.66
N PHE A 58 -2.76 23.56 15.60
CA PHE A 58 -2.88 22.12 15.82
C PHE A 58 -2.12 21.34 14.73
N ALA A 59 -2.31 21.67 13.46
CA ALA A 59 -1.55 21.05 12.37
C ALA A 59 -0.04 21.28 12.52
N LEU A 60 0.36 22.45 12.99
CA LEU A 60 1.77 22.78 13.20
C LEU A 60 2.39 21.94 14.34
N ILE A 61 1.69 21.79 15.47
CA ILE A 61 2.10 20.91 16.58
C ILE A 61 2.13 19.46 16.11
N PHE A 62 1.09 18.99 15.43
CA PHE A 62 1.00 17.62 14.94
C PHE A 62 2.12 17.31 13.94
N LYS A 63 2.39 18.24 13.02
CA LYS A 63 3.53 18.20 12.10
C LYS A 63 4.85 18.14 12.85
N ALA A 64 5.04 18.95 13.89
CA ALA A 64 6.26 18.95 14.69
C ALA A 64 6.46 17.61 15.41
N VAL A 65 5.42 17.05 16.02
CA VAL A 65 5.46 15.74 16.71
C VAL A 65 5.79 14.61 15.73
N LEU A 66 5.07 14.52 14.61
CA LEU A 66 5.31 13.47 13.62
C LEU A 66 6.70 13.59 12.98
N ASN A 67 7.12 14.79 12.61
CA ASN A 67 8.46 15.01 12.07
C ASN A 67 9.54 14.70 13.10
N PHE A 68 9.32 15.01 14.37
CA PHE A 68 10.24 14.66 15.45
C PHE A 68 10.40 13.15 15.57
N ILE A 69 9.30 12.39 15.55
CA ILE A 69 9.33 10.92 15.58
C ILE A 69 10.08 10.37 14.36
N VAL A 70 9.74 10.82 13.15
CA VAL A 70 10.42 10.38 11.92
C VAL A 70 11.91 10.70 11.96
N GLU A 71 12.28 11.90 12.42
CA GLU A 71 13.66 12.35 12.50
C GLU A 71 14.45 11.58 13.57
N ILE A 72 13.84 11.23 14.71
CA ILE A 72 14.46 10.33 15.71
C ILE A 72 14.75 8.98 15.07
N ILE A 73 13.74 8.35 14.46
CA ILE A 73 13.90 7.02 13.86
C ILE A 73 14.94 7.07 12.74
N HIS A 74 14.92 8.15 11.93
CA HIS A 74 15.91 8.38 10.90
C HIS A 74 17.32 8.51 11.49
N ARG A 75 17.51 9.30 12.56
CA ARG A 75 18.82 9.44 13.22
C ARG A 75 19.32 8.13 13.82
N ILE A 76 18.45 7.38 14.48
CA ILE A 76 18.78 6.05 15.02
C ILE A 76 19.19 5.12 13.88
N SER A 77 18.40 5.06 12.80
CA SER A 77 18.71 4.23 11.64
C SER A 77 20.01 4.64 10.94
N MET A 78 20.30 5.95 10.87
CA MET A 78 21.55 6.48 10.33
C MET A 78 22.72 6.17 11.25
N ALA A 79 22.55 6.20 12.57
CA ALA A 79 23.58 5.78 13.52
C ALA A 79 23.88 4.29 13.36
N ILE A 80 22.85 3.44 13.20
CA ILE A 80 23.00 2.01 12.93
C ILE A 80 23.68 1.78 11.57
N ALA A 81 23.25 2.48 10.53
CA ALA A 81 23.84 2.38 9.19
C ALA A 81 25.30 2.86 9.17
N ARG A 82 25.63 3.90 9.95
CA ARG A 82 27.00 4.41 10.10
C ARG A 82 27.89 3.47 10.88
N ALA A 83 27.40 2.88 11.96
CA ALA A 83 28.08 1.81 12.68
C ALA A 83 28.31 0.59 11.77
N ALA A 84 27.39 0.34 10.84
CA ALA A 84 27.53 -0.72 9.85
C ALA A 84 28.48 -0.40 8.69
N HIS A 85 29.03 0.82 8.55
CA HIS A 85 29.96 1.18 7.46
C HIS A 85 31.29 0.40 7.47
N GLY A 86 31.58 -0.40 8.50
CA GLY A 86 32.67 -1.39 8.52
C GLY A 86 32.22 -2.86 8.48
N GLY A 87 30.91 -3.13 8.38
CA GLY A 87 30.34 -4.48 8.46
C GLY A 87 29.79 -4.99 7.14
N PHE A 88 29.93 -6.30 6.91
CA PHE A 88 29.38 -7.07 5.78
C PHE A 88 27.94 -6.67 5.39
N PHE A 89 27.09 -6.36 6.38
CA PHE A 89 25.70 -5.98 6.17
C PHE A 89 25.49 -4.67 5.37
N ALA A 90 26.37 -3.67 5.51
CA ALA A 90 26.20 -2.40 4.79
C ALA A 90 26.67 -2.47 3.33
N GLU A 91 27.66 -3.31 3.03
CA GLU A 91 28.04 -3.62 1.65
C GLU A 91 27.02 -4.55 1.00
N PHE A 92 26.55 -5.57 1.73
CA PHE A 92 25.48 -6.45 1.28
C PHE A 92 24.22 -5.64 0.94
N ALA A 93 23.77 -4.76 1.83
CA ALA A 93 22.63 -3.88 1.59
C ALA A 93 22.85 -2.98 0.36
N ARG A 94 24.01 -2.32 0.22
CA ARG A 94 24.31 -1.47 -0.96
C ARG A 94 24.37 -2.25 -2.27
N ARG A 95 24.94 -3.45 -2.26
CA ARG A 95 25.13 -4.29 -3.45
C ARG A 95 23.80 -4.91 -3.90
N TYR A 96 23.02 -5.42 -2.95
CA TYR A 96 21.78 -6.16 -3.23
C TYR A 96 20.55 -5.27 -3.43
N LEU A 97 20.34 -4.21 -2.62
CA LEU A 97 19.19 -3.30 -2.83
C LEU A 97 19.27 -2.48 -4.11
N ARG A 98 20.47 -2.30 -4.69
CA ARG A 98 20.67 -1.45 -5.87
C ARG A 98 20.67 -2.20 -7.21
N THR A 99 20.88 -3.53 -7.20
CA THR A 99 21.25 -4.27 -8.42
C THR A 99 20.25 -5.38 -8.80
N SER A 100 19.47 -5.93 -7.88
CA SER A 100 18.64 -7.11 -8.16
C SER A 100 17.16 -6.77 -8.32
N PHE A 101 16.57 -7.12 -9.47
CA PHE A 101 15.12 -6.99 -9.75
C PHE A 101 14.23 -7.62 -8.65
N PHE A 102 14.67 -8.76 -8.11
CA PHE A 102 13.96 -9.51 -7.06
C PHE A 102 14.11 -8.92 -5.65
N ILE A 103 15.11 -8.07 -5.39
CA ILE A 103 15.40 -7.48 -4.07
C ILE A 103 15.24 -5.95 -4.16
N ASN A 104 14.32 -5.50 -5.02
CA ASN A 104 13.86 -4.12 -5.00
C ASN A 104 12.79 -3.97 -3.92
N TYR A 105 12.79 -2.82 -3.25
CA TYR A 105 11.77 -2.45 -2.27
C TYR A 105 10.34 -2.63 -2.80
N GLU A 106 10.12 -2.21 -4.06
CA GLU A 106 8.85 -2.31 -4.78
C GLU A 106 8.39 -3.78 -4.94
N THR A 107 9.33 -4.70 -5.18
CA THR A 107 9.06 -6.14 -5.30
C THR A 107 8.68 -6.74 -3.95
N PHE A 108 9.36 -6.34 -2.87
CA PHE A 108 9.00 -6.78 -1.52
C PHE A 108 7.65 -6.24 -1.06
N LEU A 109 7.39 -4.94 -1.25
CA LEU A 109 6.13 -4.31 -0.91
C LEU A 109 4.98 -4.94 -1.72
N GLY A 110 5.11 -4.97 -3.05
CA GLY A 110 4.09 -5.53 -3.93
C GLY A 110 3.90 -7.03 -3.74
N GLY A 111 4.99 -7.78 -3.57
CA GLY A 111 4.95 -9.22 -3.30
C GLY A 111 4.29 -9.55 -1.96
N PHE A 112 4.57 -8.78 -0.90
CA PHE A 112 3.92 -8.95 0.39
C PHE A 112 2.42 -8.65 0.32
N LEU A 113 2.04 -7.53 -0.33
CA LEU A 113 0.62 -7.21 -0.53
C LEU A 113 -0.09 -8.30 -1.35
N CYS A 114 0.54 -8.79 -2.41
CA CYS A 114 0.03 -9.89 -3.21
C CYS A 114 -0.19 -11.16 -2.38
N LEU A 115 0.80 -11.52 -1.55
CA LEU A 115 0.70 -12.66 -0.64
C LEU A 115 -0.42 -12.48 0.38
N MET A 116 -0.60 -11.28 0.94
CA MET A 116 -1.70 -10.96 1.85
C MET A 116 -3.07 -11.17 1.18
N PHE A 117 -3.20 -10.91 -0.13
CA PHE A 117 -4.43 -11.16 -0.89
C PHE A 117 -4.67 -12.64 -1.22
N ILE A 118 -3.61 -13.43 -1.39
CA ILE A 118 -3.71 -14.84 -1.82
C ILE A 118 -3.96 -15.76 -0.63
N ILE A 119 -3.35 -15.48 0.53
CA ILE A 119 -3.45 -16.37 1.69
C ILE A 119 -4.86 -16.31 2.30
N PRO A 120 -5.54 -17.46 2.48
CA PRO A 120 -6.84 -17.50 3.13
C PRO A 120 -6.79 -17.00 4.58
N HIS A 121 -7.86 -16.36 5.03
CA HIS A 121 -7.96 -15.80 6.38
C HIS A 121 -7.70 -16.81 7.51
N SER A 122 -7.98 -18.10 7.31
CA SER A 122 -7.73 -19.15 8.30
C SER A 122 -6.24 -19.37 8.61
N TYR A 123 -5.36 -19.04 7.66
CA TYR A 123 -3.90 -19.18 7.81
C TYR A 123 -3.21 -17.83 8.02
N TRP A 124 -3.96 -16.73 8.01
CA TRP A 124 -3.42 -15.38 8.14
C TRP A 124 -3.58 -14.87 9.57
N SER A 125 -2.46 -14.50 10.20
CA SER A 125 -2.47 -13.73 11.44
C SER A 125 -2.14 -12.27 11.16
N ASN A 126 -2.94 -11.37 11.71
CA ASN A 126 -2.70 -9.93 11.59
C ASN A 126 -1.38 -9.48 12.24
N SER A 127 -0.80 -10.28 13.13
CA SER A 127 0.55 -10.03 13.67
C SER A 127 1.61 -10.08 12.57
N TYR A 128 1.43 -10.90 11.53
CA TYR A 128 2.33 -10.94 10.38
C TYR A 128 2.27 -9.64 9.58
N ALA A 129 1.08 -9.06 9.42
CA ALA A 129 0.89 -7.76 8.79
C ALA A 129 1.64 -6.67 9.56
N LEU A 130 1.56 -6.66 10.90
CA LEU A 130 2.27 -5.71 11.74
C LEU A 130 3.79 -5.84 11.58
N ILE A 131 4.33 -7.07 11.70
CA ILE A 131 5.78 -7.32 11.57
C ILE A 131 6.28 -6.90 10.19
N ALA A 132 5.53 -7.24 9.13
CA ALA A 132 5.88 -6.86 7.77
C ALA A 132 5.82 -5.34 7.55
N ALA A 133 4.78 -4.67 8.06
CA ALA A 133 4.65 -3.22 7.96
C ALA A 133 5.82 -2.52 8.67
N VAL A 134 6.16 -2.95 9.90
CA VAL A 134 7.32 -2.41 10.63
C VAL A 134 8.62 -2.68 9.88
N GLY A 135 8.82 -3.89 9.36
CA GLY A 135 10.02 -4.25 8.59
C GLY A 135 10.18 -3.42 7.31
N LEU A 136 9.10 -3.27 6.53
CA LEU A 136 9.08 -2.46 5.32
C LEU A 136 9.26 -0.97 5.61
N PHE A 137 8.74 -0.48 6.74
CA PHE A 137 8.96 0.89 7.20
C PHE A 137 10.42 1.13 7.57
N VAL A 138 11.04 0.23 8.35
CA VAL A 138 12.47 0.31 8.70
C VAL A 138 13.33 0.30 7.44
N LEU A 139 13.03 -0.59 6.48
CA LEU A 139 13.74 -0.66 5.22
C LEU A 139 13.64 0.65 4.42
N LEU A 140 12.44 1.24 4.36
CA LEU A 140 12.19 2.52 3.71
C LEU A 140 13.00 3.66 4.35
N ILE A 141 13.09 3.70 5.68
CA ILE A 141 13.90 4.70 6.41
C ILE A 141 15.39 4.50 6.13
N ILE A 142 15.89 3.26 6.09
CA ILE A 142 17.27 2.96 5.72
C ILE A 142 17.55 3.48 4.31
N MET A 143 16.64 3.24 3.36
CA MET A 143 16.78 3.73 1.98
C MET A 143 16.77 5.26 1.87
N MET A 144 15.96 5.93 2.71
CA MET A 144 16.00 7.40 2.85
C MET A 144 17.34 7.87 3.43
N GLY A 145 17.89 7.17 4.43
CA GLY A 145 19.20 7.47 5.04
C GLY A 145 20.38 7.35 4.08
N VAL A 146 20.35 6.35 3.21
CA VAL A 146 21.37 6.17 2.15
C VAL A 146 21.20 7.18 1.00
N GLY A 147 20.13 7.98 0.99
CA GLY A 147 19.87 9.01 -0.03
C GLY A 147 19.27 8.45 -1.33
N THR A 148 18.79 7.20 -1.31
CA THR A 148 18.16 6.56 -2.49
C THR A 148 16.67 6.92 -2.65
N ARG A 149 16.04 7.42 -1.58
CA ARG A 149 14.62 7.79 -1.53
C ARG A 149 14.47 9.18 -0.89
N GLN A 150 13.51 9.96 -1.38
CA GLN A 150 13.19 11.27 -0.83
C GLN A 150 12.53 11.12 0.54
N LYS A 151 12.77 12.10 1.43
CA LYS A 151 12.07 12.18 2.72
C LYS A 151 10.61 12.52 2.43
N PHE A 152 9.68 11.64 2.82
CA PHE A 152 8.26 11.90 2.72
C PHE A 152 7.73 12.23 4.12
N HIS A 153 7.04 13.36 4.26
CA HIS A 153 6.56 13.81 5.56
C HIS A 153 5.09 13.41 5.75
N LEU A 154 4.76 12.79 6.89
CA LEU A 154 3.39 12.33 7.19
C LEU A 154 2.32 13.43 7.14
N TYR A 155 2.69 14.69 7.40
CA TYR A 155 1.72 15.80 7.36
C TYR A 155 1.19 16.06 5.95
N GLU A 156 1.91 15.64 4.90
CA GLU A 156 1.51 15.82 3.50
C GLU A 156 0.41 14.83 3.09
N MET A 157 0.05 13.87 3.95
CA MET A 157 -1.04 12.92 3.72
C MET A 157 -2.44 13.51 4.03
N GLY A 158 -2.49 14.76 4.52
CA GLY A 158 -3.72 15.53 4.62
C GLY A 158 -4.46 15.42 5.97
N PHE A 159 -5.53 16.20 6.07
CA PHE A 159 -6.38 16.29 7.25
C PHE A 159 -7.03 14.95 7.69
N PRO A 160 -7.55 14.10 6.78
CA PRO A 160 -8.22 12.85 7.18
C PRO A 160 -7.32 11.90 7.97
N LEU A 161 -6.03 11.81 7.59
CA LEU A 161 -5.08 10.95 8.26
C LEU A 161 -4.78 11.45 9.69
N THR A 162 -4.78 12.77 9.87
CA THR A 162 -4.62 13.40 11.18
C THR A 162 -5.81 13.09 12.07
N VAL A 163 -7.04 13.27 11.57
CA VAL A 163 -8.27 12.95 12.31
C VAL A 163 -8.30 11.48 12.70
N PHE A 164 -7.93 10.59 11.77
CA PHE A 164 -7.84 9.15 12.05
C PHE A 164 -6.87 8.84 13.19
N ALA A 165 -5.67 9.43 13.18
CA ALA A 165 -4.69 9.24 14.26
C ALA A 165 -5.23 9.72 15.61
N ILE A 166 -5.92 10.87 15.64
CA ILE A 166 -6.56 11.41 16.84
C ILE A 166 -7.61 10.45 17.36
N VAL A 167 -8.53 9.99 16.50
CA VAL A 167 -9.61 9.07 16.88
C VAL A 167 -9.04 7.76 17.45
N CYS A 168 -7.97 7.23 16.86
CA CYS A 168 -7.29 6.04 17.38
C CYS A 168 -6.76 6.23 18.80
N VAL A 169 -6.12 7.38 19.09
CA VAL A 169 -5.60 7.68 20.44
C VAL A 169 -6.74 7.91 21.43
N PHE A 170 -7.77 8.66 21.04
CA PHE A 170 -8.94 8.89 21.89
C PHE A 170 -9.70 7.60 22.20
N SER A 171 -9.80 6.68 21.23
CA SER A 171 -10.43 5.38 21.42
C SER A 171 -9.80 4.56 22.55
N LEU A 172 -8.48 4.68 22.78
CA LEU A 172 -7.80 4.00 23.90
C LEU A 172 -8.05 4.67 25.25
N ALA A 173 -8.20 6.00 25.25
CA ALA A 173 -8.42 6.76 26.46
C ALA A 173 -9.78 6.40 27.10
N PHE A 174 -10.80 6.19 26.26
CA PHE A 174 -12.16 5.89 26.70
C PHE A 174 -12.49 4.40 26.83
N SER A 175 -11.60 3.49 26.45
CA SER A 175 -11.91 2.06 26.49
C SER A 175 -11.70 1.43 27.87
N TYR A 176 -12.69 0.63 28.28
CA TYR A 176 -12.75 -0.09 29.56
C TYR A 176 -11.89 -1.39 29.53
N ASP A 177 -11.94 -2.15 28.43
CA ASP A 177 -11.04 -3.30 28.23
C ASP A 177 -9.80 -2.88 27.42
N LYS A 178 -8.69 -2.70 28.15
CA LYS A 178 -7.43 -2.21 27.57
C LYS A 178 -6.77 -3.25 26.66
N SER A 179 -6.94 -4.54 26.91
CA SER A 179 -6.18 -5.58 26.19
C SER A 179 -6.69 -5.76 24.76
N ASP A 180 -8.00 -5.92 24.60
CA ASP A 180 -8.61 -6.06 23.28
C ASP A 180 -8.53 -4.76 22.47
N SER A 181 -8.66 -3.61 23.15
CA SER A 181 -8.52 -2.30 22.50
C SER A 181 -7.12 -2.05 21.96
N LEU A 182 -6.08 -2.52 22.66
CA LEU A 182 -4.70 -2.45 22.16
C LEU A 182 -4.50 -3.30 20.91
N ARG A 183 -5.10 -4.49 20.84
CA ARG A 183 -5.02 -5.33 19.64
C ARG A 183 -5.65 -4.64 18.43
N VAL A 184 -6.83 -4.06 18.61
CA VAL A 184 -7.54 -3.29 17.57
C VAL A 184 -6.72 -2.07 17.15
N LEU A 185 -6.13 -1.35 18.10
CA LEU A 185 -5.24 -0.23 17.81
C LEU A 185 -4.04 -0.65 16.96
N LEU A 186 -3.39 -1.78 17.28
CA LEU A 186 -2.26 -2.28 16.50
C LEU A 186 -2.67 -2.60 15.05
N PHE A 187 -3.92 -3.02 14.81
CA PHE A 187 -4.43 -3.19 13.45
C PHE A 187 -4.60 -1.86 12.72
N TYR A 188 -5.16 -0.85 13.38
CA TYR A 188 -5.25 0.49 12.80
C TYR A 188 -3.89 1.12 12.55
N PHE A 189 -2.94 0.91 13.48
CA PHE A 189 -1.55 1.35 13.32
C PHE A 189 -0.88 0.63 12.15
N THR A 190 -1.10 -0.68 11.99
CA THR A 190 -0.58 -1.45 10.84
C THR A 190 -1.11 -0.90 9.52
N ALA A 191 -2.42 -0.65 9.44
CA ALA A 191 -3.04 -0.09 8.25
C ALA A 191 -2.50 1.31 7.92
N PHE A 192 -2.38 2.17 8.94
CA PHE A 192 -1.78 3.49 8.84
C PHE A 192 -0.34 3.41 8.31
N LEU A 193 0.45 2.46 8.83
CA LEU A 193 1.83 2.27 8.41
C LEU A 193 1.93 1.81 6.95
N PHE A 194 1.04 0.92 6.50
CA PHE A 194 0.96 0.54 5.09
C PHE A 194 0.58 1.70 4.18
N VAL A 195 -0.42 2.51 4.55
CA VAL A 195 -0.77 3.73 3.81
C VAL A 195 0.45 4.62 3.70
N TYR A 196 1.17 4.83 4.80
CA TYR A 196 2.36 5.66 4.79
C TYR A 196 3.44 5.13 3.83
N ILE A 197 3.75 3.83 3.94
CA ILE A 197 4.75 3.16 3.10
C ILE A 197 4.40 3.27 1.63
N ILE A 198 3.14 2.97 1.28
CA ILE A 198 2.67 2.97 -0.11
C ILE A 198 2.76 4.38 -0.70
N THR A 199 2.28 5.39 0.03
CA THR A 199 2.36 6.80 -0.42
C THR A 199 3.81 7.27 -0.54
N ALA A 200 4.68 6.90 0.40
CA ALA A 200 6.10 7.27 0.34
C ALA A 200 6.86 6.54 -0.79
N ASP A 201 6.41 5.37 -1.21
CA ASP A 201 7.00 4.62 -2.33
C ASP A 201 6.52 5.12 -3.70
N ILE A 202 5.23 5.43 -3.84
CA ILE A 202 4.59 5.90 -5.08
C ILE A 202 4.91 7.38 -5.33
N THR A 203 6.18 7.68 -5.59
CA THR A 203 6.59 9.01 -6.06
C THR A 203 6.78 9.09 -7.57
N SER A 204 6.72 7.96 -8.28
CA SER A 204 6.84 7.93 -9.74
C SER A 204 5.87 6.93 -10.40
N LYS A 205 5.54 7.22 -11.66
CA LYS A 205 4.63 6.38 -12.47
C LYS A 205 5.14 4.95 -12.63
N GLU A 206 6.45 4.77 -12.78
CA GLU A 206 7.06 3.44 -12.92
C GLU A 206 6.86 2.59 -11.66
N ARG A 207 6.99 3.19 -10.47
CA ARG A 207 6.78 2.51 -9.19
C ARG A 207 5.32 2.12 -9.00
N LEU A 208 4.41 3.04 -9.32
CA LEU A 208 2.98 2.76 -9.33
C LEU A 208 2.65 1.57 -10.24
N MET A 209 3.18 1.58 -11.46
CA MET A 209 2.93 0.49 -12.43
C MET A 209 3.42 -0.87 -11.92
N LYS A 210 4.58 -0.93 -11.26
CA LYS A 210 5.06 -2.19 -10.67
C LYS A 210 4.18 -2.67 -9.54
N LEU A 211 3.77 -1.77 -8.64
CA LEU A 211 2.83 -2.11 -7.56
C LEU A 211 1.50 -2.63 -8.13
N CYS A 212 0.93 -1.92 -9.11
CA CYS A 212 -0.28 -2.38 -9.82
C CYS A 212 -0.06 -3.75 -10.47
N GLY A 213 1.12 -4.02 -11.04
CA GLY A 213 1.47 -5.33 -11.59
C GLY A 213 1.32 -6.46 -10.58
N PHE A 214 1.79 -6.27 -9.34
CA PHE A 214 1.61 -7.24 -8.26
C PHE A 214 0.15 -7.39 -7.84
N ILE A 215 -0.61 -6.29 -7.76
CA ILE A 215 -2.04 -6.34 -7.45
C ILE A 215 -2.79 -7.10 -8.53
N TYR A 216 -2.51 -6.86 -9.81
CA TYR A 216 -3.11 -7.61 -10.92
C TYR A 216 -2.76 -9.09 -10.84
N LEU A 217 -1.52 -9.43 -10.51
CA LEU A 217 -1.11 -10.82 -10.31
C LEU A 217 -1.89 -11.48 -9.16
N ALA A 218 -2.09 -10.77 -8.05
CA ALA A 218 -2.92 -11.24 -6.94
C ALA A 218 -4.38 -11.50 -7.37
N VAL A 219 -4.96 -10.59 -8.15
CA VAL A 219 -6.32 -10.72 -8.70
C VAL A 219 -6.41 -11.92 -9.65
N ILE A 220 -5.42 -12.15 -10.51
CA ILE A 220 -5.38 -13.31 -11.40
C ILE A 220 -5.36 -14.60 -10.57
N ILE A 221 -4.46 -14.70 -9.58
CA ILE A 221 -4.34 -15.91 -8.74
C ILE A 221 -5.63 -16.17 -7.95
N THR A 222 -6.19 -15.14 -7.31
CA THR A 222 -7.45 -15.28 -6.56
C THR A 222 -8.63 -15.61 -7.45
N SER A 223 -8.69 -15.07 -8.67
CA SER A 223 -9.73 -15.44 -9.65
C SER A 223 -9.63 -16.89 -10.12
N LEU A 224 -8.42 -17.39 -10.37
CA LEU A 224 -8.19 -18.80 -10.70
C LEU A 224 -8.56 -19.71 -9.54
N TYR A 225 -8.21 -19.30 -8.31
CA TYR A 225 -8.59 -20.02 -7.11
C TYR A 225 -10.11 -20.07 -6.93
N ALA A 226 -10.83 -18.98 -7.18
CA ALA A 226 -12.29 -18.95 -7.14
C ALA A 226 -12.93 -19.87 -8.21
N ILE A 227 -12.36 -19.92 -9.43
CA ILE A 227 -12.79 -20.86 -10.47
C ILE A 227 -12.56 -22.31 -10.03
N TYR A 228 -11.39 -22.60 -9.45
CA TYR A 228 -11.07 -23.92 -8.92
C TYR A 228 -12.03 -24.33 -7.79
N GLN A 229 -12.31 -23.43 -6.85
CA GLN A 229 -13.29 -23.64 -5.78
C GLN A 229 -14.69 -23.98 -6.32
N ARG A 230 -15.09 -23.37 -7.44
CA ARG A 230 -16.38 -23.67 -8.10
C ARG A 230 -16.44 -25.11 -8.64
N PHE A 231 -15.32 -25.66 -9.12
CA PHE A 231 -15.29 -27.03 -9.65
C PHE A 231 -15.19 -28.10 -8.57
N VAL A 232 -14.47 -27.83 -7.48
CA VAL A 232 -14.28 -28.79 -6.38
C VAL A 232 -15.45 -28.78 -5.39
N GLY A 233 -16.23 -27.70 -5.37
CA GLY A 233 -17.24 -27.46 -4.36
C GLY A 233 -16.61 -26.91 -3.09
N VAL A 234 -17.26 -25.91 -2.49
CA VAL A 234 -16.83 -25.33 -1.21
C VAL A 234 -17.70 -25.93 -0.11
N ALA A 235 -17.09 -26.44 0.95
CA ALA A 235 -17.82 -26.84 2.15
C ALA A 235 -18.50 -25.59 2.72
N VAL A 236 -19.82 -25.53 2.56
CA VAL A 236 -20.65 -24.45 3.07
C VAL A 236 -20.66 -24.56 4.59
N SER A 237 -20.25 -23.49 5.28
CA SER A 237 -20.34 -23.44 6.73
C SER A 237 -21.80 -23.27 7.12
N GLU A 238 -22.37 -24.29 7.78
CA GLU A 238 -23.79 -24.31 8.19
C GLU A 238 -24.15 -23.16 9.16
N SER A 239 -23.16 -22.51 9.79
CA SER A 239 -23.39 -21.39 10.70
C SER A 239 -23.58 -20.02 10.03
N LEU A 240 -23.22 -19.89 8.75
CA LEU A 240 -23.28 -18.63 7.97
C LEU A 240 -24.31 -18.69 6.83
N THR A 241 -24.98 -19.82 6.68
CA THR A 241 -25.89 -20.08 5.56
C THR A 241 -27.20 -20.53 6.15
N ASP A 242 -28.26 -19.74 5.96
CA ASP A 242 -29.61 -20.19 6.30
C ASP A 242 -29.91 -21.44 5.48
N LEU A 243 -29.90 -22.58 6.17
CA LEU A 243 -30.45 -23.82 5.64
C LEU A 243 -31.96 -23.61 5.60
N ALA A 244 -32.46 -23.11 4.47
CA ALA A 244 -33.89 -23.08 4.19
C ALA A 244 -34.41 -24.51 4.38
N THR A 245 -35.18 -24.67 5.45
CA THR A 245 -35.79 -25.93 5.87
C THR A 245 -36.97 -26.27 4.97
#